data_AF-A0A9D3S7S8-F1
#
_entry.id   AF-A0A9D3S7S8-F1
#
_cell.length_a   1.000
_cell.length_b   1.000
_cell.length_c   1.000
_cell.angle_alpha   90.00
_cell.angle_beta   90.00
_cell.angle_gamma   90.00
#
_symmetry.space_group_name_H-M   'P 1'
#
loop_
_entity.id
_entity.type
_entity.pdbx_description
1 polymer ?
#
loop_
_entity_poly.entity_id
_entity_poly.type
_entity_poly.pdbx_seq_one_letter_code
_entity_poly.pdbx_strand_id
1 'polypeptide(L)'
;MCICVLCTVREHRGHNTVSAEDERADKQKMLVVTQSEVQHVIQERMKELQDLRHNVDVLKGNAHRAQEASDKIFSEMLQSVERWHAEICQLIQANLHAAMAQADSYVERLEQEIMELQRRDAELRHILDTEDNIYFLQNFPVLCIAPEPMVPKVLINQDFSFGEVTKTVTDMKEHLDDICKKEMDNLSKKVSDIPVYVLIPRTGSRFKDSVSSAPTKTDLQEPKTRADFLRYTVRLTFDPNTAYKELVLSDGNRRVIRKRMVQFYPEHPERFDGFCQVLCAEPLCGFRHYWEIVSNLD
;
A
#
# COMPACT_ATOMS: atom_id res chain seq x y z
N MET A 1 6.06 -62.15 -6.91
CA MET A 1 5.96 -63.44 -6.19
C MET A 1 5.93 -64.53 -7.24
N CYS A 2 7.02 -65.28 -7.39
CA CYS A 2 7.09 -66.39 -8.34
C CYS A 2 6.98 -67.69 -7.54
N ILE A 3 5.81 -68.34 -7.60
CA ILE A 3 5.64 -69.69 -7.06
C ILE A 3 6.14 -70.65 -8.14
N CYS A 4 7.38 -71.11 -8.03
CA CYS A 4 7.90 -72.10 -8.96
C CYS A 4 7.33 -73.48 -8.59
N VAL A 5 6.44 -74.01 -9.44
CA VAL A 5 5.80 -75.32 -9.22
C VAL A 5 6.81 -76.47 -9.13
N LEU A 6 8.00 -76.32 -9.74
CA LEU A 6 9.08 -77.29 -9.67
C LEU A 6 9.84 -77.24 -8.33
N CYS A 7 9.95 -76.06 -7.69
CA CYS A 7 10.52 -75.93 -6.34
C CYS A 7 9.63 -76.54 -5.27
N THR A 8 8.30 -76.43 -5.42
CA THR A 8 7.33 -77.00 -4.46
C THR A 8 7.25 -78.52 -4.48
N VAL A 9 7.77 -79.18 -5.52
CA VAL A 9 7.62 -80.64 -5.72
C VAL A 9 8.96 -81.38 -5.77
N ARG A 10 10.07 -80.75 -6.16
CA ARG A 10 11.34 -81.47 -6.49
C ARG A 10 12.63 -80.84 -5.96
N GLU A 11 12.59 -79.84 -5.08
CA GLU A 11 13.80 -79.21 -4.48
C GLU A 11 14.96 -78.98 -5.49
N HIS A 12 14.72 -78.27 -6.59
CA HIS A 12 15.75 -78.10 -7.61
C HIS A 12 16.85 -77.11 -7.17
N ARG A 13 18.11 -77.43 -7.48
CA ARG A 13 19.31 -76.74 -6.98
C ARG A 13 19.72 -75.49 -7.80
N GLY A 14 18.75 -74.62 -8.10
CA GLY A 14 18.98 -73.43 -8.94
C GLY A 14 18.64 -72.09 -8.29
N HIS A 15 17.70 -72.07 -7.33
CA HIS A 15 17.15 -70.82 -6.78
C HIS A 15 16.98 -70.90 -5.26
N ASN A 16 17.14 -69.76 -4.58
CA ASN A 16 16.87 -69.65 -3.14
C ASN A 16 15.34 -69.68 -2.90
N THR A 17 14.87 -70.57 -2.02
CA THR A 17 13.45 -70.78 -1.73
C THR A 17 13.15 -70.46 -0.27
N VAL A 18 12.22 -69.54 -0.03
CA VAL A 18 11.68 -69.20 1.30
C VAL A 18 10.20 -69.56 1.37
N SER A 19 9.73 -69.94 2.57
CA SER A 19 8.30 -70.21 2.80
C SER A 19 7.50 -68.91 2.65
N ALA A 20 6.28 -69.02 2.13
CA ALA A 20 5.35 -67.89 2.06
C ALA A 20 5.02 -67.32 3.45
N GLU A 21 5.05 -68.16 4.48
CA GLU A 21 4.82 -67.74 5.87
C GLU A 21 5.96 -66.89 6.41
N ASP A 22 7.22 -67.28 6.16
CA ASP A 22 8.41 -66.54 6.59
C ASP A 22 8.54 -65.21 5.85
N GLU A 23 8.37 -65.20 4.52
CA GLU A 23 8.39 -63.96 3.73
C GLU A 23 7.25 -63.03 4.16
N ARG A 24 6.06 -63.56 4.45
CA ARG A 24 4.93 -62.76 4.97
C ARG A 24 5.26 -62.16 6.33
N ALA A 25 5.82 -62.92 7.26
CA ALA A 25 6.17 -62.42 8.58
C ALA A 25 7.17 -61.26 8.51
N ASP A 26 8.15 -61.34 7.61
CA ASP A 26 9.14 -60.27 7.43
C ASP A 26 8.53 -59.04 6.73
N LYS A 27 7.69 -59.21 5.70
CA LYS A 27 6.95 -58.07 5.12
C LYS A 27 5.98 -57.44 6.12
N GLN A 28 5.38 -58.24 7.01
CA GLN A 28 4.46 -57.74 8.02
C GLN A 28 5.19 -56.87 9.05
N LYS A 29 6.40 -57.24 9.48
CA LYS A 29 7.24 -56.36 10.32
C LYS A 29 7.56 -55.03 9.62
N MET A 30 7.92 -55.07 8.34
CA MET A 30 8.16 -53.87 7.52
C MET A 30 6.92 -52.96 7.47
N LEU A 31 5.73 -53.55 7.26
CA LEU A 31 4.48 -52.79 7.24
C LEU A 31 4.16 -52.12 8.57
N VAL A 32 4.45 -52.77 9.71
CA VAL A 32 4.26 -52.16 11.04
C VAL A 32 5.18 -50.96 11.24
N VAL A 33 6.44 -51.06 10.80
CA VAL A 33 7.39 -49.92 10.84
C VAL A 33 6.88 -48.77 9.97
N THR A 34 6.53 -49.04 8.71
CA THR A 34 5.95 -48.02 7.82
C THR A 34 4.66 -47.42 8.39
N GLN A 35 3.80 -48.22 9.03
CA GLN A 35 2.59 -47.72 9.68
C GLN A 35 2.91 -46.74 10.82
N SER A 36 3.91 -47.05 11.65
CA SER A 36 4.36 -46.16 12.73
C SER A 36 4.96 -44.86 12.18
N GLU A 37 5.76 -44.92 11.11
CA GLU A 37 6.30 -43.74 10.42
C GLU A 37 5.17 -42.86 9.87
N VAL A 38 4.15 -43.47 9.24
CA VAL A 38 2.97 -42.74 8.72
C VAL A 38 2.20 -42.08 9.86
N GLN A 39 1.99 -42.76 10.99
CA GLN A 39 1.31 -42.19 12.16
C GLN A 39 2.07 -40.98 12.73
N HIS A 40 3.40 -41.08 12.83
CA HIS A 40 4.23 -39.96 13.26
C HIS A 40 4.09 -38.76 12.31
N VAL A 41 4.15 -38.98 11.00
CA VAL A 41 3.95 -37.91 10.01
C VAL A 41 2.55 -37.28 10.14
N ILE A 42 1.51 -38.08 10.39
CA ILE A 42 0.15 -37.56 10.61
C ILE A 42 0.13 -36.62 11.82
N GLN A 43 0.73 -37.00 12.95
CA GLN A 43 0.78 -36.18 14.16
C GLN A 43 1.50 -34.85 13.91
N GLU A 44 2.66 -34.87 13.24
CA GLU A 44 3.39 -33.67 12.87
C GLU A 44 2.55 -32.75 11.97
N ARG A 45 1.84 -33.31 10.96
CA ARG A 45 0.97 -32.52 10.07
C ARG A 45 -0.25 -31.95 10.78
N MET A 46 -0.79 -32.64 11.78
CA MET A 46 -1.89 -32.11 12.60
C MET A 46 -1.44 -30.90 13.42
N LYS A 47 -0.23 -30.95 13.98
CA LYS A 47 0.36 -29.83 14.71
C LYS A 47 0.61 -28.63 13.79
N GLU A 48 1.25 -28.85 12.64
CA GLU A 48 1.46 -27.80 11.64
C GLU A 48 0.14 -27.16 11.18
N LEU A 49 -0.93 -27.94 11.03
CA LEU A 49 -2.25 -27.43 10.66
C LEU A 49 -2.83 -26.52 11.74
N GLN A 50 -2.67 -26.88 13.02
CA GLN A 50 -3.12 -26.05 14.13
C GLN A 50 -2.34 -24.73 14.18
N ASP A 51 -1.01 -24.78 14.05
CA ASP A 51 -0.15 -23.60 14.02
C ASP A 51 -0.51 -22.68 12.84
N LEU A 52 -0.74 -23.24 11.66
CA LEU A 52 -1.14 -22.48 10.47
C LEU A 52 -2.49 -21.78 10.67
N ARG A 53 -3.49 -22.48 11.23
CA ARG A 53 -4.80 -21.89 11.52
C ARG A 53 -4.67 -20.70 12.48
N HIS A 54 -3.92 -20.88 13.56
CA HIS A 54 -3.67 -19.81 14.51
C HIS A 54 -2.99 -18.60 13.84
N ASN A 55 -1.95 -18.83 13.04
CA ASN A 55 -1.23 -17.76 12.33
C ASN A 55 -2.12 -17.03 11.32
N VAL A 56 -3.03 -17.73 10.64
CA VAL A 56 -4.03 -17.12 9.75
C VAL A 56 -4.97 -16.19 10.53
N ASP A 57 -5.40 -16.58 11.72
CA ASP A 57 -6.27 -15.73 12.54
C ASP A 57 -5.52 -14.52 13.11
N VAL A 58 -4.25 -14.68 13.49
CA VAL A 58 -3.36 -13.56 13.85
C VAL A 58 -3.20 -12.59 12.66
N LEU A 59 -2.98 -13.12 11.45
CA LEU A 59 -2.86 -12.31 10.23
C LEU A 59 -4.12 -11.48 9.97
N LYS A 60 -5.31 -12.08 10.06
CA LYS A 60 -6.58 -11.36 9.95
C LYS A 60 -6.70 -10.25 11.00
N GLY A 61 -6.35 -10.56 12.25
CA GLY A 61 -6.36 -9.57 13.34
C GLY A 61 -5.39 -8.41 13.10
N ASN A 62 -4.21 -8.68 12.53
CA ASN A 62 -3.25 -7.62 12.17
C ASN A 62 -3.81 -6.69 11.08
N ALA A 63 -4.44 -7.26 10.04
CA ALA A 63 -5.05 -6.49 8.97
C ALA A 63 -6.19 -5.59 9.50
N HIS A 64 -7.07 -6.16 10.33
CA HIS A 64 -8.18 -5.41 10.93
C HIS A 64 -7.68 -4.23 11.78
N ARG A 65 -6.68 -4.45 12.64
CA ARG A 65 -6.14 -3.38 13.49
C ARG A 65 -5.48 -2.26 12.67
N ALA A 66 -4.79 -2.61 11.59
CA ALA A 66 -4.21 -1.62 10.69
C ALA A 66 -5.29 -0.80 9.97
N GLN A 67 -6.40 -1.44 9.59
CA GLN A 67 -7.56 -0.78 9.02
C GLN A 67 -8.22 0.16 10.03
N GLU A 68 -8.56 -0.30 11.23
CA GLU A 68 -9.18 0.53 12.29
C GLU A 68 -8.32 1.74 12.65
N ALA A 69 -6.99 1.56 12.74
CA ALA A 69 -6.08 2.67 12.99
C ALA A 69 -6.10 3.69 11.85
N SER A 70 -6.19 3.23 10.60
CA SER A 70 -6.28 4.09 9.42
C SER A 70 -7.62 4.83 9.38
N ASP A 71 -8.73 4.13 9.64
CA ASP A 71 -10.08 4.70 9.68
C ASP A 71 -10.20 5.83 10.73
N LYS A 72 -9.55 5.66 11.88
CA LYS A 72 -9.49 6.70 12.91
C LYS A 72 -8.79 7.97 12.39
N ILE A 73 -7.66 7.82 11.71
CA ILE A 73 -6.92 8.97 11.14
C ILE A 73 -7.76 9.67 10.08
N PHE A 74 -8.42 8.93 9.19
CA PHE A 74 -9.31 9.53 8.19
C PHE A 74 -10.50 10.26 8.84
N SER A 75 -11.03 9.74 9.93
CA SER A 75 -12.09 10.42 10.69
C SER A 75 -11.62 11.77 11.27
N GLU A 76 -10.39 11.83 11.81
CA GLU A 76 -9.79 13.08 12.31
C GLU A 76 -9.52 14.09 11.17
N MET A 77 -9.15 13.60 9.98
CA MET A 77 -9.00 14.42 8.77
C MET A 77 -10.35 15.01 8.31
N LEU A 78 -11.41 14.19 8.25
CA LEU A 78 -12.77 14.63 7.90
C LEU A 78 -13.26 15.73 8.84
N GLN A 79 -13.12 15.53 10.16
CA GLN A 79 -13.47 16.54 11.16
C GLN A 79 -12.70 17.86 10.96
N SER A 80 -11.47 17.79 10.44
CA SER A 80 -10.69 18.99 10.15
C SER A 80 -11.17 19.73 8.92
N VAL A 81 -11.58 19.01 7.87
CA VAL A 81 -12.21 19.60 6.69
C VAL A 81 -13.55 20.27 7.07
N GLU A 82 -14.37 19.60 7.89
CA GLU A 82 -15.64 20.16 8.38
C GLU A 82 -15.43 21.44 9.19
N ARG A 83 -14.40 21.47 10.04
CA ARG A 83 -14.03 22.66 10.81
C ARG A 83 -13.62 23.82 9.92
N TRP A 84 -12.75 23.59 8.94
CA TRP A 84 -12.33 24.64 7.99
C TRP A 84 -13.51 25.15 7.16
N HIS A 85 -14.40 24.26 6.74
CA HIS A 85 -15.65 24.66 6.07
C HIS A 85 -16.48 25.60 6.95
N ALA A 86 -16.67 25.27 8.23
CA ALA A 86 -17.40 26.12 9.17
C ALA A 86 -16.73 27.49 9.37
N GLU A 87 -15.40 27.54 9.49
CA GLU A 87 -14.63 28.78 9.62
C GLU A 87 -14.79 29.69 8.39
N ILE A 88 -14.73 29.12 7.18
CA ILE A 88 -14.94 29.89 5.93
C ILE A 88 -16.36 30.46 5.87
N CYS A 89 -17.37 29.65 6.19
CA CYS A 89 -18.75 30.13 6.25
C CYS A 89 -18.91 31.27 7.26
N GLN A 90 -18.29 31.14 8.43
CA GLN A 90 -18.34 32.16 9.48
C GLN A 90 -17.68 33.47 9.03
N LEU A 91 -16.53 33.42 8.35
CA LEU A 91 -15.85 34.60 7.82
C LEU A 91 -16.71 35.35 6.80
N ILE A 92 -17.32 34.62 5.86
CA ILE A 92 -18.22 35.18 4.85
C ILE A 92 -19.41 35.87 5.52
N GLN A 93 -20.07 35.17 6.46
CA GLN A 93 -21.25 35.68 7.15
C GLN A 93 -20.92 36.89 8.04
N ALA A 94 -19.82 36.86 8.79
CA ALA A 94 -19.41 37.96 9.65
C ALA A 94 -19.13 39.23 8.84
N ASN A 95 -18.43 39.11 7.71
CA ASN A 95 -18.15 40.23 6.83
C ASN A 95 -19.45 40.82 6.24
N LEU A 96 -20.36 39.96 5.77
CA LEU A 96 -21.64 40.39 5.22
C LEU A 96 -22.49 41.10 6.28
N HIS A 97 -22.62 40.52 7.48
CA HIS A 97 -23.38 41.12 8.57
C HIS A 97 -22.83 42.48 8.98
N ALA A 98 -21.51 42.63 9.08
CA ALA A 98 -20.90 43.91 9.43
C ALA A 98 -21.18 44.99 8.38
N ALA A 99 -21.07 44.63 7.08
CA ALA A 99 -21.37 45.54 5.98
C ALA A 99 -22.86 45.94 5.95
N MET A 100 -23.77 44.99 6.21
CA MET A 100 -25.21 45.26 6.29
C MET A 100 -25.55 46.18 7.45
N ALA A 101 -25.03 45.89 8.66
CA ALA A 101 -25.29 46.73 9.83
C ALA A 101 -24.82 48.18 9.61
N GLN A 102 -23.70 48.37 8.90
CA GLN A 102 -23.23 49.69 8.52
C GLN A 102 -24.15 50.37 7.49
N ALA A 103 -24.63 49.63 6.50
CA ALA A 103 -25.56 50.15 5.49
C ALA A 103 -26.90 50.57 6.13
N ASP A 104 -27.45 49.74 7.01
CA ASP A 104 -28.69 50.02 7.74
C ASP A 104 -28.57 51.29 8.58
N SER A 105 -27.43 51.50 9.25
CA SER A 105 -27.17 52.75 9.99
C SER A 105 -27.19 54.00 9.09
N TYR A 106 -26.72 53.90 7.85
CA TYR A 106 -26.83 55.03 6.91
C TYR A 106 -28.27 55.26 6.44
N VAL A 107 -29.05 54.19 6.25
CA VAL A 107 -30.47 54.28 5.91
C VAL A 107 -31.22 55.01 7.01
N GLU A 108 -31.09 54.57 8.26
CA GLU A 108 -31.76 55.19 9.42
C GLU A 108 -31.40 56.67 9.57
N ARG A 109 -30.12 57.02 9.42
CA ARG A 109 -29.69 58.42 9.53
C ARG A 109 -30.19 59.28 8.37
N LEU A 110 -30.29 58.74 7.16
CA LEU A 110 -30.84 59.47 6.02
C LEU A 110 -32.35 59.68 6.18
N GLU A 111 -33.08 58.68 6.69
CA GLU A 111 -34.50 58.82 7.05
C GLU A 111 -34.71 59.93 8.10
N GLN A 112 -33.83 60.00 9.10
CA GLN A 112 -33.85 61.08 10.11
C GLN A 112 -33.60 62.47 9.49
N GLU A 113 -32.60 62.60 8.62
CA GLU A 113 -32.32 63.86 7.93
C GLU A 113 -33.51 64.29 7.06
N ILE A 114 -34.16 63.35 6.35
CA ILE A 114 -35.38 63.64 5.58
C ILE A 114 -36.51 64.14 6.48
N MET A 115 -36.74 63.52 7.64
CA MET A 115 -37.77 63.98 8.59
C MET A 115 -37.50 65.38 9.12
N GLU A 116 -36.24 65.71 9.42
CA GLU A 116 -35.86 67.06 9.87
C GLU A 116 -36.05 68.10 8.76
N LEU A 117 -35.65 67.77 7.53
CA LEU A 117 -35.88 68.62 6.36
C LEU A 117 -37.37 68.86 6.11
N GLN A 118 -38.21 67.82 6.22
CA GLN A 118 -39.67 67.94 6.11
C GLN A 118 -40.27 68.83 7.21
N ARG A 119 -39.79 68.71 8.46
CA ARG A 119 -40.20 69.58 9.57
C ARG A 119 -39.85 71.04 9.28
N ARG A 120 -38.61 71.32 8.86
CA ARG A 120 -38.13 72.67 8.55
C ARG A 120 -38.89 73.27 7.34
N ASP A 121 -39.21 72.46 6.35
CA ASP A 121 -40.04 72.84 5.21
C ASP A 121 -41.50 73.18 5.63
N ALA A 122 -42.09 72.44 6.57
CA ALA A 122 -43.40 72.79 7.15
C ALA A 122 -43.36 74.12 7.94
N GLU A 123 -42.30 74.36 8.73
CA GLU A 123 -42.08 75.64 9.44
C GLU A 123 -41.93 76.82 8.46
N LEU A 124 -41.19 76.62 7.37
CA LEU A 124 -41.06 77.60 6.29
C LEU A 124 -42.41 77.94 5.65
N ARG A 125 -43.23 76.93 5.30
CA ARG A 125 -44.58 77.19 4.78
C ARG A 125 -45.44 77.96 5.78
N HIS A 126 -45.38 77.60 7.05
CA HIS A 126 -46.17 78.26 8.09
C HIS A 126 -45.85 79.75 8.22
N ILE A 127 -44.57 80.14 8.21
CA ILE A 127 -44.20 81.56 8.25
C ILE A 127 -44.52 82.28 6.95
N LEU A 128 -44.48 81.62 5.79
CA LEU A 128 -44.82 82.24 4.50
C LEU A 128 -46.31 82.59 4.40
N ASP A 129 -47.18 81.77 4.98
CA ASP A 129 -48.63 81.94 4.94
C ASP A 129 -49.19 82.81 6.10
N THR A 130 -48.35 83.27 7.03
CA THR A 130 -48.80 84.01 8.22
C THR A 130 -49.13 85.47 7.92
N GLU A 131 -50.20 86.00 8.53
CA GLU A 131 -50.53 87.43 8.49
C GLU A 131 -49.81 88.24 9.60
N ASP A 132 -49.19 87.56 10.58
CA ASP A 132 -48.45 88.21 11.67
C ASP A 132 -47.04 88.61 11.23
N ASN A 133 -46.91 89.89 10.85
CA ASN A 133 -45.65 90.49 10.41
C ASN A 133 -44.52 90.39 11.47
N ILE A 134 -44.85 90.40 12.76
CA ILE A 134 -43.84 90.32 13.82
C ILE A 134 -43.32 88.89 13.92
N TYR A 135 -44.21 87.90 13.94
CA TYR A 135 -43.84 86.48 13.96
C TYR A 135 -42.99 86.09 12.74
N PHE A 136 -43.34 86.61 11.56
CA PHE A 136 -42.54 86.43 10.34
C PHE A 136 -41.10 86.95 10.52
N LEU A 137 -40.95 88.24 10.90
CA LEU A 137 -39.64 88.88 11.04
C LEU A 137 -38.78 88.23 12.14
N GLN A 138 -39.40 87.70 13.20
CA GLN A 138 -38.69 87.00 14.27
C GLN A 138 -38.11 85.65 13.83
N ASN A 139 -38.85 84.87 13.03
CA ASN A 139 -38.42 83.52 12.62
C ASN A 139 -37.61 83.49 11.32
N PHE A 140 -37.74 84.51 10.48
CA PHE A 140 -37.04 84.62 9.19
C PHE A 140 -35.51 84.38 9.28
N PRO A 141 -34.75 85.00 10.21
CA PRO A 141 -33.30 84.84 10.26
C PRO A 141 -32.86 83.39 10.54
N VAL A 142 -33.64 82.65 11.33
CA VAL A 142 -33.32 81.26 11.71
C VAL A 142 -33.65 80.29 10.59
N LEU A 143 -34.75 80.54 9.86
CA LEU A 143 -35.25 79.63 8.82
C LEU A 143 -34.63 79.85 7.44
N CYS A 144 -34.11 81.06 7.16
CA CYS A 144 -33.49 81.40 5.87
C CYS A 144 -32.11 80.74 5.63
N ILE A 145 -31.51 80.13 6.66
CA ILE A 145 -30.24 79.41 6.56
C ILE A 145 -30.49 78.04 5.90
N ALA A 146 -29.72 77.74 4.84
CA ALA A 146 -29.78 76.43 4.18
C ALA A 146 -29.34 75.33 5.17
N PRO A 147 -30.07 74.20 5.24
CA PRO A 147 -29.69 73.09 6.12
C PRO A 147 -28.38 72.45 5.66
N GLU A 148 -27.52 72.09 6.61
CA GLU A 148 -26.28 71.36 6.35
C GLU A 148 -26.55 69.84 6.24
N PRO A 149 -25.88 69.13 5.32
CA PRO A 149 -26.05 67.67 5.21
C PRO A 149 -25.59 66.94 6.47
N MET A 150 -26.43 66.05 7.00
CA MET A 150 -26.14 65.28 8.22
C MET A 150 -25.51 63.91 7.90
N VAL A 151 -25.74 63.39 6.69
CA VAL A 151 -25.16 62.13 6.21
C VAL A 151 -24.47 62.26 4.85
N PRO A 152 -23.37 61.52 4.62
CA PRO A 152 -22.76 61.43 3.30
C PRO A 152 -23.63 60.60 2.34
N LYS A 153 -23.47 60.84 1.03
CA LYS A 153 -24.03 59.97 0.01
C LYS A 153 -23.25 58.64 -0.05
N VAL A 154 -23.94 57.54 0.19
CA VAL A 154 -23.34 56.18 0.18
C VAL A 154 -23.64 55.47 -1.14
N LEU A 155 -22.64 54.79 -1.70
CA LEU A 155 -22.76 53.93 -2.88
C LEU A 155 -22.44 52.49 -2.46
N ILE A 156 -23.35 51.58 -2.75
CA ILE A 156 -23.15 50.14 -2.52
C ILE A 156 -22.62 49.51 -3.81
N ASN A 157 -21.55 48.73 -3.70
CA ASN A 157 -21.04 47.95 -4.82
C ASN A 157 -22.05 46.85 -5.20
N GLN A 158 -22.71 46.99 -6.34
CA GLN A 158 -23.69 46.02 -6.84
C GLN A 158 -23.03 44.73 -7.36
N ASP A 159 -21.74 44.78 -7.68
CA ASP A 159 -20.95 43.64 -8.16
C ASP A 159 -20.18 42.94 -7.03
N PHE A 160 -20.56 43.16 -5.77
CA PHE A 160 -19.91 42.54 -4.62
C PHE A 160 -19.95 41.01 -4.72
N SER A 161 -18.80 40.37 -4.51
CA SER A 161 -18.65 38.91 -4.59
C SER A 161 -17.52 38.42 -3.70
N PHE A 162 -17.64 37.19 -3.21
CA PHE A 162 -16.58 36.44 -2.53
C PHE A 162 -15.81 35.52 -3.49
N GLY A 163 -15.70 35.90 -4.77
CA GLY A 163 -15.05 35.07 -5.81
C GLY A 163 -13.63 34.62 -5.46
N GLU A 164 -12.83 35.48 -4.82
CA GLU A 164 -11.48 35.12 -4.36
C GLU A 164 -11.49 34.03 -3.27
N VAL A 165 -12.53 33.99 -2.43
CA VAL A 165 -12.72 32.93 -1.43
C VAL A 165 -13.00 31.60 -2.14
N THR A 166 -13.91 31.60 -3.10
CA THR A 166 -14.23 30.41 -3.92
C THR A 166 -12.99 29.89 -4.65
N LYS A 167 -12.20 30.80 -5.23
CA LYS A 167 -10.95 30.44 -5.88
C LYS A 167 -9.97 29.81 -4.89
N THR A 168 -9.75 30.45 -3.74
CA THR A 168 -8.86 29.93 -2.69
C THR A 168 -9.27 28.51 -2.24
N VAL A 169 -10.57 28.26 -2.03
CA VAL A 169 -11.08 26.93 -1.66
C VAL A 169 -10.88 25.90 -2.78
N THR A 170 -10.98 26.34 -4.03
CA THR A 170 -10.72 25.48 -5.20
C THR A 170 -9.25 25.09 -5.25
N ASP A 171 -8.34 26.06 -5.11
CA ASP A 171 -6.88 25.82 -5.07
C ASP A 171 -6.50 24.89 -3.90
N MET A 172 -7.11 25.08 -2.71
CA MET A 172 -6.93 24.18 -1.56
C MET A 172 -7.33 22.74 -1.88
N LYS A 173 -8.47 22.55 -2.57
CA LYS A 173 -8.97 21.24 -2.97
C LYS A 173 -8.04 20.55 -3.97
N GLU A 174 -7.52 21.28 -4.95
CA GLU A 174 -6.55 20.75 -5.93
C GLU A 174 -5.25 20.30 -5.23
N HIS A 175 -4.72 21.11 -4.32
CA HIS A 175 -3.53 20.74 -3.56
C HIS A 175 -3.74 19.48 -2.69
N LEU A 176 -4.91 19.33 -2.06
CA LEU A 176 -5.26 18.14 -1.29
C LEU A 176 -5.36 16.90 -2.18
N ASP A 177 -5.99 17.01 -3.35
CA ASP A 177 -6.09 15.92 -4.32
C ASP A 177 -4.71 15.43 -4.78
N ASP A 178 -3.79 16.35 -5.08
CA ASP A 178 -2.43 16.02 -5.52
C ASP A 178 -1.62 15.29 -4.44
N ILE A 179 -1.71 15.75 -3.19
CA ILE A 179 -1.07 15.10 -2.04
C ILE A 179 -1.64 13.69 -1.86
N CYS A 180 -2.96 13.55 -1.89
CA CYS A 180 -3.63 12.26 -1.70
C CYS A 180 -3.24 11.27 -2.81
N LYS A 181 -3.25 11.69 -4.07
CA LYS A 181 -2.88 10.84 -5.21
C LYS A 181 -1.46 10.30 -5.08
N LYS A 182 -0.50 11.17 -4.77
CA LYS A 182 0.91 10.78 -4.59
C LYS A 182 1.08 9.77 -3.45
N GLU A 183 0.45 10.01 -2.31
CA GLU A 183 0.57 9.10 -1.17
C GLU A 183 -0.18 7.78 -1.38
N MET A 184 -1.26 7.77 -2.15
CA MET A 184 -1.94 6.54 -2.57
C MET A 184 -1.05 5.65 -3.43
N ASP A 185 -0.33 6.22 -4.39
CA ASP A 185 0.64 5.46 -5.19
C ASP A 185 1.76 4.86 -4.33
N ASN A 186 2.24 5.61 -3.33
CA ASN A 186 3.25 5.14 -2.38
C ASN A 186 2.70 4.03 -1.46
N LEU A 187 1.48 4.18 -0.97
CA LEU A 187 0.81 3.21 -0.10
C LEU A 187 0.50 1.92 -0.85
N SER A 188 0.02 2.01 -2.09
CA SER A 188 -0.21 0.84 -2.94
C SER A 188 1.05 -0.01 -3.08
N LYS A 189 2.19 0.60 -3.40
CA LYS A 189 3.49 -0.08 -3.46
C LYS A 189 3.86 -0.73 -2.12
N LYS A 190 3.81 0.04 -1.03
CA LYS A 190 4.13 -0.47 0.30
C LYS A 190 3.25 -1.66 0.70
N VAL A 191 1.96 -1.64 0.35
CA VAL A 191 1.04 -2.75 0.66
C VAL A 191 1.37 -3.98 -0.19
N SER A 192 1.64 -3.81 -1.48
CA SER A 192 2.03 -4.90 -2.37
C SER A 192 3.36 -5.55 -1.98
N ASP A 193 4.30 -4.78 -1.45
CA ASP A 193 5.63 -5.26 -1.06
C ASP A 193 5.63 -5.96 0.31
N ILE A 194 4.51 -6.00 1.05
CA ILE A 194 4.46 -6.67 2.36
C ILE A 194 4.40 -8.19 2.15
N PRO A 195 5.43 -8.94 2.58
CA PRO A 195 5.46 -10.38 2.48
C PRO A 195 4.51 -11.01 3.50
N VAL A 196 3.46 -11.69 3.03
CA VAL A 196 2.44 -12.30 3.90
C VAL A 196 2.82 -13.71 4.33
N TYR A 197 3.42 -14.50 3.44
CA TYR A 197 3.81 -15.88 3.72
C TYR A 197 5.01 -16.32 2.89
N VAL A 198 5.61 -17.43 3.31
CA VAL A 198 6.73 -18.08 2.65
C VAL A 198 6.43 -19.57 2.53
N LEU A 199 6.67 -20.13 1.35
CA LEU A 199 6.52 -21.56 1.12
C LEU A 199 7.85 -22.27 1.40
N ILE A 200 7.83 -23.20 2.35
CA ILE A 200 8.97 -24.05 2.69
C ILE A 200 8.73 -25.42 2.05
N PRO A 201 9.62 -25.90 1.17
CA PRO A 201 9.51 -27.25 0.63
C PRO A 201 9.56 -28.31 1.73
N ARG A 202 8.76 -29.36 1.55
CA ARG A 202 8.88 -30.58 2.35
C ARG A 202 10.01 -31.41 1.75
N THR A 203 11.24 -31.24 2.23
CA THR A 203 12.33 -32.16 1.87
C THR A 203 12.05 -33.53 2.48
N GLY A 204 11.84 -34.56 1.66
CA GLY A 204 11.86 -35.94 2.14
C GLY A 204 13.22 -36.24 2.77
N SER A 205 13.24 -37.07 3.82
CA SER A 205 14.36 -37.38 4.73
C SER A 205 15.68 -37.91 4.12
N ARG A 206 16.04 -37.63 2.86
CA ARG A 206 17.23 -38.16 2.19
C ARG A 206 18.40 -37.18 2.02
N PHE A 207 18.25 -35.90 2.34
CA PHE A 207 19.37 -34.96 2.40
C PHE A 207 19.34 -34.22 3.73
N LYS A 208 20.07 -34.74 4.73
CA LYS A 208 20.20 -34.15 6.07
C LYS A 208 21.31 -33.12 6.20
N ASP A 209 22.05 -32.85 5.13
CA ASP A 209 23.24 -32.01 5.19
C ASP A 209 23.05 -30.72 4.40
N SER A 210 22.26 -29.79 4.94
CA SER A 210 22.57 -28.33 4.99
C SER A 210 21.39 -27.53 5.57
N VAL A 211 21.62 -26.97 6.77
CA VAL A 211 20.89 -25.85 7.40
C VAL A 211 19.37 -26.03 7.57
N SER A 212 18.96 -26.89 8.49
CA SER A 212 17.59 -26.92 9.03
C SER A 212 17.40 -25.90 10.14
N SER A 213 17.44 -24.60 9.81
CA SER A 213 16.86 -23.58 10.69
C SER A 213 15.49 -23.19 10.15
N ALA A 214 14.45 -23.29 10.97
CA ALA A 214 13.12 -22.80 10.62
C ALA A 214 13.21 -21.33 10.17
N PRO A 215 12.54 -20.94 9.09
CA PRO A 215 12.60 -19.56 8.62
C PRO A 215 12.10 -18.62 9.72
N THR A 216 12.85 -17.54 9.86
CA THR A 216 12.66 -16.49 10.86
C THR A 216 11.93 -15.30 10.25
N LYS A 217 11.48 -14.36 11.07
CA LYS A 217 10.81 -13.12 10.62
C LYS A 217 11.65 -12.33 9.60
N THR A 218 12.98 -12.44 9.63
CA THR A 218 13.87 -11.81 8.63
C THR A 218 13.76 -12.45 7.25
N ASP A 219 13.36 -13.73 7.16
CA ASP A 219 13.17 -14.41 5.87
C ASP A 219 11.92 -13.93 5.14
N LEU A 220 10.99 -13.26 5.84
CA LEU A 220 9.87 -12.61 5.18
C LEU A 220 10.35 -11.39 4.37
N GLN A 221 11.31 -10.60 4.88
CA GLN A 221 11.72 -9.33 4.27
C GLN A 221 12.61 -9.53 3.05
N GLU A 222 12.50 -8.69 2.01
CA GLU A 222 13.43 -8.72 0.88
C GLU A 222 14.88 -8.46 1.33
N PRO A 223 15.88 -9.24 0.86
CA PRO A 223 17.28 -8.99 1.18
C PRO A 223 17.73 -7.66 0.56
N LYS A 224 18.36 -6.77 1.35
CA LYS A 224 18.81 -5.45 0.86
C LYS A 224 20.31 -5.30 0.83
N THR A 225 21.00 -5.99 1.73
CA THR A 225 22.46 -5.95 1.82
C THR A 225 23.05 -7.25 1.29
N ARG A 226 24.30 -7.21 0.81
CA ARG A 226 25.03 -8.43 0.41
C ARG A 226 25.03 -9.49 1.53
N ALA A 227 25.12 -9.07 2.79
CA ALA A 227 25.06 -9.97 3.94
C ALA A 227 23.71 -10.70 4.04
N ASP A 228 22.60 -10.02 3.71
CA ASP A 228 21.27 -10.65 3.69
C ASP A 228 21.18 -11.69 2.58
N PHE A 229 21.67 -11.37 1.39
CA PHE A 229 21.70 -12.30 0.26
C PHE A 229 22.55 -13.55 0.56
N LEU A 230 23.69 -13.36 1.22
CA LEU A 230 24.60 -14.47 1.56
C LEU A 230 23.98 -15.50 2.50
N ARG A 231 22.91 -15.18 3.23
CA ARG A 231 22.15 -16.15 4.04
C ARG A 231 21.49 -17.24 3.18
N TYR A 232 21.24 -16.95 1.91
CA TYR A 232 20.61 -17.86 0.95
C TYR A 232 21.63 -18.47 -0.04
N THR A 233 22.92 -18.42 0.29
CA THR A 233 23.97 -18.88 -0.61
C THR A 233 23.82 -20.36 -0.93
N VAL A 234 23.71 -20.66 -2.22
CA VAL A 234 23.77 -22.03 -2.75
C VAL A 234 25.10 -22.23 -3.48
N ARG A 235 25.66 -23.43 -3.35
CA ARG A 235 26.84 -23.83 -4.13
C ARG A 235 26.35 -24.57 -5.36
N LEU A 236 26.50 -23.94 -6.52
CA LEU A 236 26.14 -24.51 -7.82
C LEU A 236 27.37 -25.05 -8.53
N THR A 237 27.16 -26.08 -9.34
CA THR A 237 28.15 -26.65 -10.26
C THR A 237 27.54 -26.80 -11.64
N PHE A 238 28.33 -26.56 -12.68
CA PHE A 238 27.92 -26.74 -14.07
C PHE A 238 27.79 -28.22 -14.41
N ASP A 239 26.72 -28.58 -15.10
CA ASP A 239 26.49 -29.93 -15.59
C ASP A 239 27.26 -30.16 -16.92
N PRO A 240 28.29 -31.04 -16.94
CA PRO A 240 29.04 -31.35 -18.16
C PRO A 240 28.18 -31.98 -19.26
N ASN A 241 27.05 -32.58 -18.94
CA ASN A 241 26.15 -33.19 -19.90
C ASN A 241 25.38 -32.15 -20.73
N THR A 242 25.22 -30.95 -20.20
CA THR A 242 24.50 -29.84 -20.87
C THR A 242 25.45 -28.91 -21.62
N ALA A 243 26.73 -28.85 -21.20
CA ALA A 243 27.69 -27.88 -21.70
C ALA A 243 27.86 -27.89 -23.23
N TYR A 244 27.73 -26.70 -23.84
CA TYR A 244 28.02 -26.50 -25.26
C TYR A 244 29.47 -26.88 -25.59
N LYS A 245 29.67 -27.40 -26.80
CA LYS A 245 30.94 -27.97 -27.25
C LYS A 245 32.15 -27.03 -27.22
N GLU A 246 31.97 -25.70 -27.22
CA GLU A 246 33.07 -24.73 -27.08
C GLU A 246 33.37 -24.32 -25.63
N LEU A 247 32.61 -24.82 -24.64
CA LEU A 247 32.79 -24.49 -23.23
C LEU A 247 33.69 -25.49 -22.53
N VAL A 248 34.69 -25.01 -21.82
CA VAL A 248 35.55 -25.83 -20.95
C VAL A 248 35.17 -25.59 -19.51
N LEU A 249 34.70 -26.64 -18.84
CA LEU A 249 34.46 -26.65 -17.41
C LEU A 249 35.75 -26.96 -16.65
N SER A 250 35.99 -26.24 -15.57
CA SER A 250 37.19 -26.37 -14.73
C SER A 250 36.84 -26.04 -13.28
N ASP A 251 37.80 -26.20 -12.37
CA ASP A 251 37.64 -25.93 -10.94
C ASP A 251 36.44 -26.67 -10.33
N GLY A 252 36.42 -27.99 -10.48
CA GLY A 252 35.31 -28.83 -10.01
C GLY A 252 33.95 -28.45 -10.61
N ASN A 253 33.95 -28.09 -11.90
CA ASN A 253 32.80 -27.58 -12.65
C ASN A 253 32.20 -26.27 -12.10
N ARG A 254 33.01 -25.42 -11.46
CA ARG A 254 32.55 -24.09 -10.98
C ARG A 254 33.04 -22.92 -11.83
N ARG A 255 33.92 -23.20 -12.78
CA ARG A 255 34.42 -22.22 -13.74
C ARG A 255 34.17 -22.70 -15.16
N VAL A 256 33.67 -21.80 -15.99
CA VAL A 256 33.47 -22.03 -17.42
C VAL A 256 34.27 -21.03 -18.23
N ILE A 257 34.98 -21.51 -19.26
CA ILE A 257 35.74 -20.68 -20.19
C ILE A 257 35.33 -21.08 -21.61
N ARG A 258 35.03 -20.10 -22.46
CA ARG A 258 34.79 -20.37 -23.88
C ARG A 258 36.12 -20.48 -24.62
N LYS A 259 36.33 -21.60 -25.32
CA LYS A 259 37.42 -21.77 -26.27
C LYS A 259 36.84 -21.84 -27.68
N ARG A 260 37.46 -21.16 -28.65
CA ARG A 260 37.03 -21.22 -30.08
C ARG A 260 37.22 -22.60 -30.72
N MET A 261 37.74 -23.58 -29.98
CA MET A 261 37.96 -24.94 -30.42
C MET A 261 36.90 -25.86 -29.80
N VAL A 262 36.31 -26.72 -30.63
CA VAL A 262 35.36 -27.75 -30.20
C VAL A 262 36.05 -28.70 -29.22
N GLN A 263 35.45 -28.87 -28.05
CA GLN A 263 35.84 -29.81 -27.01
C GLN A 263 35.13 -31.15 -27.24
N PHE A 264 35.81 -32.23 -26.89
CA PHE A 264 35.27 -33.59 -27.00
C PHE A 264 34.49 -33.94 -25.73
N TYR A 265 33.21 -33.59 -25.71
CA TYR A 265 32.27 -34.13 -24.73
C TYR A 265 31.53 -35.34 -25.31
N PRO A 266 31.14 -36.33 -24.48
CA PRO A 266 30.26 -37.41 -24.91
C PRO A 266 28.91 -36.87 -25.42
N GLU A 267 28.37 -37.51 -26.44
CA GLU A 267 27.02 -37.22 -26.93
C GLU A 267 25.99 -37.43 -25.81
N HIS A 268 25.13 -36.43 -25.60
CA HIS A 268 24.09 -36.46 -24.57
C HIS A 268 22.85 -35.70 -25.05
N PRO A 269 21.64 -36.22 -24.87
CA PRO A 269 20.41 -35.58 -25.38
C PRO A 269 20.13 -34.19 -24.81
N GLU A 270 20.65 -33.88 -23.61
CA GLU A 270 20.48 -32.57 -22.96
C GLU A 270 21.58 -31.56 -23.32
N ARG A 271 22.52 -31.92 -24.21
CA ARG A 271 23.64 -31.06 -24.59
C ARG A 271 23.18 -29.95 -25.52
N PHE A 272 23.57 -28.71 -25.22
CA PHE A 272 23.36 -27.61 -26.16
C PHE A 272 24.26 -27.78 -27.39
N ASP A 273 23.66 -27.71 -28.57
CA ASP A 273 24.30 -27.91 -29.88
C ASP A 273 24.29 -26.64 -30.76
N GLY A 274 23.34 -25.73 -30.51
CA GLY A 274 23.18 -24.45 -31.22
C GLY A 274 23.67 -23.20 -30.48
N PHE A 275 23.66 -23.18 -29.13
CA PHE A 275 23.99 -22.00 -28.32
C PHE A 275 25.07 -22.26 -27.27
N CYS A 276 25.94 -21.27 -27.04
CA CYS A 276 27.04 -21.34 -26.07
C CYS A 276 26.53 -21.20 -24.63
N GLN A 277 25.90 -22.26 -24.12
CA GLN A 277 25.23 -22.32 -22.82
C GLN A 277 25.65 -23.58 -22.03
N VAL A 278 25.40 -23.55 -20.73
CA VAL A 278 25.55 -24.68 -19.80
C VAL A 278 24.59 -24.48 -18.63
N LEU A 279 23.97 -25.56 -18.14
CA LEU A 279 23.09 -25.54 -16.96
C LEU A 279 23.85 -25.95 -15.70
N CYS A 280 23.25 -25.69 -14.53
CA CYS A 280 23.74 -26.21 -13.26
C CYS A 280 23.18 -27.62 -13.01
N ALA A 281 23.93 -28.46 -12.31
CA ALA A 281 23.54 -29.83 -11.97
C ALA A 281 22.51 -29.88 -10.82
N GLU A 282 22.53 -28.89 -9.93
CA GLU A 282 21.66 -28.85 -8.76
C GLU A 282 20.28 -28.29 -9.13
N PRO A 283 19.18 -29.03 -8.87
CA PRO A 283 17.84 -28.49 -8.99
C PRO A 283 17.61 -27.49 -7.86
N LEU A 284 17.20 -26.28 -8.20
CA LEU A 284 16.81 -25.27 -7.23
C LEU A 284 15.33 -25.43 -6.89
N CYS A 285 15.03 -25.72 -5.62
CA CYS A 285 13.67 -25.80 -5.12
C CYS A 285 13.55 -25.14 -3.74
N GLY A 286 12.48 -24.36 -3.56
CA GLY A 286 12.19 -23.67 -2.31
C GLY A 286 12.21 -22.16 -2.41
N PHE A 287 12.54 -21.53 -1.28
CA PHE A 287 12.13 -20.16 -1.04
C PHE A 287 13.06 -19.13 -1.66
N ARG A 288 14.34 -19.12 -1.28
CA ARG A 288 15.33 -18.17 -1.76
C ARG A 288 16.66 -18.85 -1.97
N HIS A 289 17.28 -18.53 -3.09
CA HIS A 289 18.61 -19.01 -3.46
C HIS A 289 19.41 -17.82 -4.00
N TYR A 290 20.67 -17.76 -3.61
CA TYR A 290 21.59 -16.72 -4.02
C TYR A 290 22.91 -17.35 -4.45
N TRP A 291 23.49 -16.86 -5.53
CA TRP A 291 24.82 -17.22 -5.97
C TRP A 291 25.48 -16.00 -6.60
N GLU A 292 26.81 -15.93 -6.50
CA GLU A 292 27.63 -14.88 -7.10
C GLU A 292 28.47 -15.49 -8.22
N ILE A 293 28.58 -14.77 -9.34
CA ILE A 293 29.44 -15.15 -10.47
C ILE A 293 30.51 -14.09 -10.61
N VAL A 294 31.77 -14.53 -10.66
CA VAL A 294 32.90 -13.66 -10.98
C VAL A 294 33.19 -13.80 -12.47
N SER A 295 32.93 -12.74 -13.22
CA SER A 295 33.31 -12.65 -14.63
C SER A 295 34.65 -11.94 -14.76
N ASN A 296 35.65 -12.65 -15.27
CA ASN A 296 36.86 -12.02 -15.77
C ASN A 296 36.68 -11.86 -17.28
N LEU A 297 36.54 -10.62 -17.75
CA LEU A 297 36.56 -10.30 -19.18
C LEU A 297 38.03 -10.19 -19.60
N ASP A 298 38.58 -11.28 -20.15
CA ASP A 298 39.83 -11.29 -20.91
C ASP A 298 39.52 -11.30 -22.42
#